data_AF-A0A811YV15-F1
#
_entry.id   AF-A0A811YV15-F1
#
_cell.length_a   1.000
_cell.length_b   1.000
_cell.length_c   1.000
_cell.angle_alpha   90.00
_cell.angle_beta   90.00
_cell.angle_gamma   90.00
#
_symmetry.space_group_name_H-M   'P 1'
#
loop_
_entity.id
_entity.type
_entity.pdbx_description
1 polymer ?
#
loop_
_entity_poly.entity_id
_entity_poly.type
_entity_poly.pdbx_seq_one_letter_code
_entity_poly.pdbx_strand_id
1 'polypeptide(L)'
;MCPGNWLWASMTFMARFSRSSSRSPVRARGALEEMPAVQHPFLNVFELERLLYTGKTACNHADEVWPGLYLGDQDIANNRRELRRLGITHVLNASHSRWRGTPEVYQGLGIRYLGVEAHDSPAFDMSIHFQTAADFIHRALSQPGGKILVHCAVGVSRSATLVLAYLMLYHHLTLVEAIKKVKDHRGIIPNRGFLRQLLALDRRLRQGLEA
;
A
#
# COMPACT_ATOMS: atom_id res chain seq x y z
N MET A 1 17.88 -8.88 -12.85
CA MET A 1 17.82 -10.30 -12.41
C MET A 1 17.70 -10.31 -10.91
N CYS A 2 16.63 -10.88 -10.35
CA CYS A 2 16.47 -11.03 -8.90
C CYS A 2 16.71 -12.50 -8.52
N PRO A 3 17.80 -12.85 -7.82
CA PRO A 3 17.98 -14.18 -7.27
C PRO A 3 17.33 -14.27 -5.88
N GLY A 4 16.69 -15.40 -5.56
CA GLY A 4 16.19 -15.65 -4.20
C GLY A 4 14.92 -16.50 -4.14
N ASN A 5 15.08 -17.82 -4.20
CA ASN A 5 14.02 -18.77 -3.86
C ASN A 5 13.56 -18.57 -2.41
N TRP A 6 12.25 -18.55 -2.20
CA TRP A 6 11.64 -18.94 -0.92
C TRP A 6 10.60 -20.03 -1.19
N LEU A 7 10.93 -21.24 -0.74
CA LEU A 7 10.11 -22.44 -0.90
C LEU A 7 8.87 -22.38 -0.01
N TRP A 8 7.69 -22.57 -0.60
CA TRP A 8 6.55 -23.18 0.08
C TRP A 8 5.92 -24.23 -0.83
N ALA A 9 5.66 -25.41 -0.27
CA ALA A 9 5.43 -26.63 -1.04
C ALA A 9 4.01 -26.73 -1.62
N SER A 10 3.92 -27.25 -2.83
CA SER A 10 2.66 -27.66 -3.47
C SER A 10 2.05 -28.87 -2.75
N MET A 11 0.75 -28.82 -2.44
CA MET A 11 -0.05 -30.03 -2.20
C MET A 11 -1.14 -30.14 -3.25
N THR A 12 -0.82 -30.85 -4.33
CA THR A 12 -1.77 -31.24 -5.38
C THR A 12 -2.61 -32.40 -4.88
N PHE A 13 -3.89 -32.18 -4.55
CA PHE A 13 -4.81 -33.29 -4.26
C PHE A 13 -5.56 -33.69 -5.53
N MET A 14 -5.18 -34.83 -6.12
CA MET A 14 -5.96 -35.45 -7.19
C MET A 14 -7.12 -36.26 -6.61
N ALA A 15 -8.35 -35.90 -6.98
CA ALA A 15 -9.53 -36.75 -6.82
C ALA A 15 -10.09 -37.07 -8.21
N ARG A 16 -9.81 -38.28 -8.70
CA ARG A 16 -10.27 -38.78 -10.00
C ARG A 16 -11.29 -39.89 -9.74
N PHE A 17 -12.58 -39.63 -9.91
CA PHE A 17 -13.60 -40.66 -9.95
C PHE A 17 -14.50 -40.48 -11.18
N SER A 18 -14.90 -41.62 -11.75
CA SER A 18 -15.67 -41.74 -12.98
C SER A 18 -16.80 -42.74 -12.76
N ARG A 19 -18.04 -42.39 -13.12
CA ARG A 19 -18.92 -43.18 -14.02
C ARG A 19 -20.34 -42.61 -14.19
N SER A 20 -20.62 -42.20 -15.43
CA SER A 20 -21.85 -42.42 -16.23
C SER A 20 -23.28 -42.31 -15.67
N SER A 21 -24.11 -41.55 -16.42
CA SER A 21 -25.55 -41.78 -16.72
C SER A 21 -26.61 -41.54 -15.62
N SER A 22 -27.82 -41.03 -15.89
CA SER A 22 -28.43 -40.47 -17.13
C SER A 22 -29.77 -39.74 -16.86
N ARG A 23 -30.29 -39.04 -17.89
CA ARG A 23 -31.67 -38.51 -18.09
C ARG A 23 -32.11 -37.22 -17.35
N SER A 24 -32.44 -36.21 -18.15
CA SER A 24 -33.23 -35.02 -17.81
C SER A 24 -34.75 -35.30 -17.84
N PRO A 25 -35.58 -34.40 -17.28
CA PRO A 25 -36.53 -33.70 -18.15
C PRO A 25 -36.73 -32.20 -17.84
N VAL A 26 -37.59 -31.57 -18.64
CA VAL A 26 -37.88 -30.12 -18.72
C VAL A 26 -39.41 -29.98 -18.49
N ARG A 27 -40.01 -28.98 -17.81
CA ARG A 27 -39.86 -27.50 -17.93
C ARG A 27 -40.56 -26.77 -16.78
N ALA A 28 -40.00 -25.68 -16.21
CA ALA A 28 -40.79 -24.62 -15.56
C ALA A 28 -40.02 -23.29 -15.48
N ARG A 29 -40.67 -22.17 -15.86
CA ARG A 29 -40.16 -20.80 -15.65
C ARG A 29 -40.67 -20.29 -14.31
N GLY A 30 -39.78 -19.86 -13.43
CA GLY A 30 -40.05 -18.95 -12.31
C GLY A 30 -39.16 -17.71 -12.48
N ALA A 31 -39.64 -16.54 -12.10
CA ALA A 31 -38.97 -15.28 -12.41
C ALA A 31 -37.61 -15.13 -11.71
N LEU A 32 -36.68 -14.45 -12.39
CA LEU A 32 -35.48 -13.89 -11.79
C LEU A 32 -35.89 -12.71 -10.89
N GLU A 33 -36.11 -12.96 -9.61
CA GLU A 33 -35.86 -11.94 -8.59
C GLU A 33 -34.41 -12.10 -8.09
N GLU A 34 -33.47 -11.71 -8.95
CA GLU A 34 -32.17 -11.27 -8.45
C GLU A 34 -32.40 -9.98 -7.67
N MET A 35 -32.53 -10.14 -6.35
CA MET A 35 -32.54 -9.02 -5.41
C MET A 35 -31.32 -8.13 -5.70
N PRO A 36 -31.48 -6.81 -5.84
CA PRO A 36 -30.41 -5.95 -6.33
C PRO A 36 -29.23 -5.96 -5.35
N ALA A 37 -28.07 -6.42 -5.83
CA ALA A 37 -26.82 -6.45 -5.07
C ALA A 37 -26.23 -5.03 -4.90
N VAL A 38 -26.92 -4.16 -4.16
CA VAL A 38 -26.50 -2.80 -3.84
C VAL A 38 -26.12 -2.71 -2.37
N GLN A 39 -25.06 -3.44 -2.03
CA GLN A 39 -24.12 -3.07 -0.99
C GLN A 39 -22.73 -3.37 -1.55
N HIS A 40 -21.88 -2.35 -1.69
CA HIS A 40 -20.44 -2.60 -1.79
C HIS A 40 -19.91 -2.47 -0.37
N PRO A 41 -19.88 -3.55 0.43
CA PRO A 41 -19.57 -3.44 1.84
C PRO A 41 -18.11 -3.06 1.97
N PHE A 42 -17.76 -2.35 3.05
CA PHE A 42 -16.36 -2.11 3.40
C PHE A 42 -15.63 -3.45 3.45
N LEU A 43 -14.63 -3.64 2.57
CA LEU A 43 -13.85 -4.87 2.54
C LEU A 43 -13.29 -5.16 3.92
N ASN A 44 -13.45 -6.40 4.38
CA ASN A 44 -12.86 -6.79 5.65
C ASN A 44 -11.34 -7.02 5.49
N VAL A 45 -10.62 -7.12 6.61
CA VAL A 45 -9.15 -7.25 6.60
C VAL A 45 -8.67 -8.44 5.77
N PHE A 46 -9.39 -9.58 5.77
CA PHE A 46 -9.00 -10.76 4.99
C PHE A 46 -9.15 -10.55 3.48
N GLU A 47 -10.14 -9.76 3.05
CA GLU A 47 -10.33 -9.39 1.64
C GLU A 47 -9.25 -8.42 1.17
N LEU A 48 -8.85 -7.46 2.01
CA LEU A 48 -7.71 -6.58 1.75
C LEU A 48 -6.40 -7.38 1.67
N GLU A 49 -6.16 -8.32 2.57
CA GLU A 49 -5.01 -9.23 2.50
C GLU A 49 -4.98 -10.01 1.18
N ARG A 50 -6.12 -10.60 0.77
CA ARG A 50 -6.23 -11.30 -0.52
C ARG A 50 -5.95 -10.37 -1.72
N LEU A 51 -6.36 -9.11 -1.67
CA LEU A 51 -6.05 -8.11 -2.70
C LEU A 51 -4.55 -7.77 -2.76
N LEU A 52 -3.88 -7.69 -1.60
CA LEU A 52 -2.44 -7.41 -1.49
C LEU A 52 -1.60 -8.60 -1.99
N TYR A 53 -1.96 -9.84 -1.62
CA TYR A 53 -1.26 -11.06 -2.07
C TYR A 53 -1.36 -11.34 -3.59
N THR A 54 -2.26 -10.68 -4.32
CA THR A 54 -2.37 -10.77 -5.78
C THR A 54 -1.62 -9.64 -6.52
N GLY A 55 -0.75 -8.89 -5.84
CA GLY A 55 0.07 -7.82 -6.42
C GLY A 55 1.39 -8.32 -7.03
N LYS A 56 2.19 -7.39 -7.56
CA LYS A 56 3.62 -7.64 -7.79
C LYS A 56 4.33 -7.88 -6.46
N THR A 57 5.49 -8.52 -6.48
CA THR A 57 6.44 -8.49 -5.35
C THR A 57 7.30 -7.23 -5.40
N ALA A 58 7.80 -6.76 -4.26
CA ALA A 58 8.81 -5.70 -4.24
C ALA A 58 10.14 -6.27 -4.74
N CYS A 59 10.57 -5.87 -5.94
CA CYS A 59 11.78 -6.36 -6.60
C CYS A 59 12.88 -5.29 -6.73
N ASN A 60 12.56 -4.02 -6.50
CA ASN A 60 13.48 -2.88 -6.50
C ASN A 60 13.58 -2.26 -5.11
N HIS A 61 14.64 -1.51 -4.84
CA HIS A 61 14.78 -0.76 -3.58
C HIS A 61 13.80 0.42 -3.46
N ALA A 62 13.40 1.01 -4.60
CA ALA A 62 12.27 1.92 -4.70
C ALA A 62 11.56 1.79 -6.04
N ASP A 63 10.27 2.12 -6.04
CA ASP A 63 9.42 2.19 -7.22
C ASP A 63 8.63 3.50 -7.20
N GLU A 64 8.40 4.12 -8.37
CA GLU A 64 7.48 5.26 -8.51
C GLU A 64 6.04 4.73 -8.51
N VAL A 65 5.31 4.98 -7.43
CA VAL A 65 3.94 4.43 -7.21
C VAL A 65 2.84 5.46 -7.47
N TRP A 66 3.22 6.73 -7.61
CA TRP A 66 2.42 7.86 -8.07
C TRP A 66 3.37 8.89 -8.67
N PRO A 67 2.97 9.74 -9.64
CA PRO A 67 3.88 10.73 -10.23
C PRO A 67 4.65 11.56 -9.19
N GLY A 68 5.98 11.49 -9.23
CA GLY A 68 6.90 12.14 -8.29
C GLY A 68 7.05 11.47 -6.92
N LEU A 69 6.26 10.43 -6.61
CA LEU A 69 6.22 9.75 -5.32
C LEU A 69 6.84 8.35 -5.43
N TYR A 70 8.03 8.20 -4.85
CA TYR A 70 8.74 6.92 -4.75
C TYR A 70 8.44 6.26 -3.40
N LEU A 71 8.11 4.97 -3.42
CA LEU A 71 7.97 4.13 -2.23
C LEU A 71 9.15 3.15 -2.18
N GLY A 72 9.88 3.12 -1.07
CA GLY A 72 11.12 2.33 -0.99
C GLY A 72 11.55 1.88 0.41
N ASP A 73 12.71 1.23 0.45
CA ASP A 73 13.32 0.63 1.63
C ASP A 73 14.44 1.50 2.26
N GLN A 74 15.23 0.91 3.17
CA GLN A 74 16.34 1.60 3.82
C GLN A 74 17.60 1.71 2.94
N ASP A 75 17.75 0.86 1.93
CA ASP A 75 18.94 0.83 1.07
C ASP A 75 18.90 1.98 0.07
N ILE A 76 17.75 2.24 -0.57
CA ILE A 76 17.57 3.43 -1.41
C ILE A 76 17.73 4.72 -0.59
N ALA A 77 17.23 4.74 0.65
CA ALA A 77 17.33 5.90 1.54
C ALA A 77 18.79 6.22 1.94
N ASN A 78 19.67 5.22 1.94
CA ASN A 78 21.11 5.38 2.16
C ASN A 78 21.91 5.57 0.87
N ASN A 79 21.29 5.48 -0.31
CA ASN A 79 21.99 5.55 -1.59
C ASN A 79 22.03 6.98 -2.15
N ARG A 80 23.02 7.77 -1.69
CA ARG A 80 23.26 9.16 -2.13
C ARG A 80 23.26 9.35 -3.66
N ARG A 81 23.79 8.37 -4.40
CA ARG A 81 23.88 8.42 -5.87
C ARG A 81 22.50 8.31 -6.50
N GLU A 82 21.70 7.34 -6.05
CA GLU A 82 20.36 7.12 -6.60
C GLU A 82 19.37 8.21 -6.19
N LEU A 83 19.44 8.72 -4.95
CA LEU A 83 18.67 9.89 -4.53
C LEU A 83 18.92 11.11 -5.43
N ARG A 84 20.19 11.36 -5.79
CA ARG A 84 20.57 12.41 -6.74
C ARG A 84 20.10 12.09 -8.16
N ARG A 85 20.26 10.86 -8.64
CA ARG A 85 19.87 10.42 -9.99
C ARG A 85 18.36 10.54 -10.22
N LEU A 86 17.56 10.19 -9.22
CA LEU A 86 16.11 10.31 -9.23
C LEU A 86 15.63 11.76 -9.02
N GLY A 87 16.51 12.66 -8.57
CA GLY A 87 16.17 14.05 -8.25
C GLY A 87 15.29 14.19 -7.01
N ILE A 88 15.49 13.35 -5.99
CA ILE A 88 14.70 13.38 -4.75
C ILE A 88 14.95 14.71 -4.01
N THR A 89 13.88 15.46 -3.78
CA THR A 89 13.89 16.75 -3.07
C THR A 89 13.33 16.65 -1.65
N HIS A 90 12.56 15.60 -1.35
CA HIS A 90 11.95 15.36 -0.04
C HIS A 90 12.12 13.88 0.37
N VAL A 91 12.33 13.62 1.66
CA VAL A 91 12.34 12.27 2.23
C VAL A 91 11.42 12.20 3.44
N LEU A 92 10.49 11.25 3.43
CA LEU A 92 9.70 10.85 4.59
C LEU A 92 10.17 9.47 5.05
N ASN A 93 10.76 9.39 6.25
CA ASN A 93 11.18 8.13 6.86
C ASN A 93 10.13 7.67 7.88
N ALA A 94 9.33 6.67 7.50
CA ALA A 94 8.31 6.02 8.33
C ALA A 94 8.87 4.96 9.30
N SER A 95 10.17 5.01 9.55
CA SER A 95 10.89 4.22 10.55
C SER A 95 12.04 5.04 11.15
N HIS A 96 11.78 6.32 11.43
CA HIS A 96 12.76 7.21 12.04
C HIS A 96 13.18 6.71 13.43
N SER A 97 14.35 7.17 13.88
CA SER A 97 14.85 6.92 15.23
C SER A 97 15.56 8.18 15.71
N ARG A 98 15.03 8.84 16.76
CA ARG A 98 15.68 10.04 17.34
C ARG A 98 17.16 9.84 17.65
N TRP A 99 17.52 8.64 18.11
CA TRP A 99 18.91 8.26 18.40
C TRP A 99 19.85 8.29 17.20
N ARG A 100 19.34 8.07 15.98
CA ARG A 100 20.11 8.17 14.72
C ARG A 100 19.98 9.54 14.05
N GLY A 101 18.97 10.33 14.42
CA GLY A 101 18.71 11.64 13.85
C GLY A 101 18.42 11.61 12.34
N THR A 102 18.63 12.74 11.68
CA THR A 102 18.54 12.85 10.22
C THR A 102 19.81 12.28 9.57
N PRO A 103 19.71 11.32 8.65
CA PRO A 103 20.87 10.75 7.97
C PRO A 103 21.80 11.78 7.31
N GLU A 104 23.10 11.71 7.61
CA GLU A 104 24.13 12.57 7.02
C GLU A 104 24.20 12.48 5.49
N VAL A 105 23.76 11.34 4.93
CA VAL A 105 23.67 11.10 3.48
C VAL A 105 22.82 12.15 2.74
N TYR A 106 21.94 12.88 3.43
CA TYR A 106 21.13 13.97 2.88
C TYR A 106 21.84 15.34 2.89
N GLN A 107 22.93 15.50 3.64
CA GLN A 107 23.67 16.77 3.72
C GLN A 107 24.18 17.19 2.34
N GLY A 108 23.98 18.46 1.98
CA GLY A 108 24.35 18.99 0.67
C GLY A 108 23.58 18.41 -0.53
N LEU A 109 22.47 17.68 -0.32
CA LEU A 109 21.52 17.33 -1.39
C LEU A 109 20.32 18.29 -1.48
N GLY A 110 20.14 19.19 -0.51
CA GLY A 110 18.95 20.07 -0.44
C GLY A 110 17.66 19.33 -0.08
N ILE A 111 17.75 18.09 0.39
CA ILE A 111 16.58 17.26 0.76
C ILE A 111 15.90 17.82 2.00
N ARG A 112 14.59 18.07 1.92
CA ARG A 112 13.74 18.33 3.09
C ARG A 112 13.35 16.98 3.73
N TYR A 113 13.49 16.88 5.04
CA TYR A 113 13.30 15.61 5.77
C TYR A 113 12.13 15.66 6.75
N LEU A 114 11.33 14.59 6.77
CA LEU A 114 10.35 14.31 7.83
C LEU A 114 10.61 12.91 8.40
N GLY A 115 10.89 12.84 9.70
CA GLY A 115 11.02 11.58 10.44
C GLY A 115 9.72 11.24 11.18
N VAL A 116 9.21 10.02 10.97
CA VAL A 116 8.09 9.45 11.72
C VAL A 116 8.58 8.21 12.46
N GLU A 117 8.55 8.24 13.79
CA GLU A 117 8.96 7.13 14.65
C GLU A 117 7.82 6.11 14.76
N ALA A 118 7.83 5.12 13.86
CA ALA A 118 6.82 4.08 13.84
C ALA A 118 7.41 2.66 13.90
N HIS A 119 6.82 1.85 14.77
CA HIS A 119 7.09 0.41 14.88
C HIS A 119 6.17 -0.36 13.93
N ASP A 120 6.69 -1.43 13.29
CA ASP A 120 5.87 -2.28 12.40
C ASP A 120 5.07 -3.31 13.20
N SER A 121 4.18 -2.81 14.06
CA SER A 121 3.37 -3.62 14.95
C SER A 121 1.88 -3.36 14.70
N PRO A 122 1.03 -4.40 14.67
CA PRO A 122 -0.42 -4.23 14.66
C PRO A 122 -1.00 -3.45 15.86
N ALA A 123 -0.21 -3.29 16.93
CA ALA A 123 -0.58 -2.49 18.11
C ALA A 123 -0.08 -1.03 18.04
N PHE A 124 0.73 -0.66 17.05
CA PHE A 124 1.17 0.73 16.87
C PHE A 124 0.07 1.55 16.19
N ASP A 125 -0.25 2.73 16.72
CA ASP A 125 -1.18 3.65 16.08
C ASP A 125 -0.45 4.51 15.05
N MET A 126 -0.56 4.14 13.77
CA MET A 126 -0.05 4.95 12.66
C MET A 126 -1.00 6.09 12.29
N SER A 127 -2.27 6.04 12.73
CA SER A 127 -3.29 6.98 12.28
C SER A 127 -3.02 8.42 12.73
N ILE A 128 -2.36 8.60 13.89
CA ILE A 128 -1.87 9.89 14.39
C ILE A 128 -0.90 10.60 13.42
N HIS A 129 -0.28 9.85 12.50
CA HIS A 129 0.66 10.38 11.51
C HIS A 129 0.04 10.57 10.12
N PHE A 130 -1.18 10.08 9.86
CA PHE A 130 -1.79 10.10 8.52
C PHE A 130 -1.86 11.51 7.93
N GLN A 131 -2.41 12.48 8.68
CA GLN A 131 -2.56 13.86 8.17
C GLN A 131 -1.19 14.51 7.97
N THR A 132 -0.33 14.53 9.00
CA THR A 132 1.00 15.17 8.92
C THR A 132 1.90 14.59 7.82
N ALA A 133 1.84 13.27 7.59
CA ALA A 133 2.54 12.62 6.50
C ALA A 133 1.94 12.98 5.14
N ALA A 134 0.62 12.95 5.01
CA ALA A 134 -0.08 13.30 3.77
C ALA A 134 0.14 14.77 3.37
N ASP A 135 0.08 15.69 4.33
CA ASP A 135 0.41 17.11 4.17
C ASP A 135 1.84 17.30 3.62
N PHE A 136 2.81 16.59 4.18
CA PHE A 136 4.20 16.67 3.75
C PHE A 136 4.39 16.11 2.34
N ILE A 137 3.76 14.97 2.02
CA ILE A 137 3.76 14.39 0.67
C ILE A 137 3.10 15.34 -0.33
N HIS A 138 1.94 15.92 0.01
CA HIS A 138 1.25 16.88 -0.86
C HIS A 138 2.12 18.10 -1.14
N ARG A 139 2.61 18.79 -0.10
CA ARG A 139 3.46 19.98 -0.23
C ARG A 139 4.77 19.70 -0.99
N ALA A 140 5.30 18.48 -0.92
CA ALA A 140 6.45 18.07 -1.70
C ALA A 140 6.14 17.97 -3.19
N LEU A 141 4.99 17.39 -3.55
CA LEU A 141 4.54 17.17 -4.92
C LEU A 141 3.92 18.42 -5.58
N SER A 142 3.41 19.37 -4.79
CA SER A 142 2.95 20.69 -5.28
C SER A 142 4.09 21.62 -5.72
N GLN A 143 5.34 21.32 -5.35
CA GLN A 143 6.49 22.13 -5.76
C GLN A 143 6.91 21.79 -7.21
N PRO A 144 7.23 22.77 -8.08
CA PRO A 144 7.78 22.51 -9.40
C PRO A 144 9.05 21.63 -9.33
N GLY A 145 9.06 20.50 -10.04
CA GLY A 145 10.14 19.51 -9.98
C GLY A 145 10.20 18.70 -8.68
N GLY A 146 9.19 18.82 -7.81
CA GLY A 146 9.08 18.12 -6.54
C GLY A 146 9.03 16.60 -6.69
N LYS A 147 9.95 15.90 -6.02
CA LYS A 147 9.99 14.43 -5.96
C LYS A 147 10.27 13.99 -4.53
N ILE A 148 9.49 13.03 -4.04
CA ILE A 148 9.56 12.56 -2.66
C ILE A 148 9.82 11.05 -2.62
N LEU A 149 10.74 10.64 -1.74
CA LEU A 149 10.89 9.25 -1.31
C LEU A 149 10.17 9.08 0.03
N VAL A 150 9.18 8.19 0.07
CA VAL A 150 8.56 7.71 1.31
C VAL A 150 9.11 6.31 1.57
N HIS A 151 9.84 6.12 2.68
CA HIS A 151 10.52 4.85 2.95
C HIS A 151 10.33 4.37 4.39
N CYS A 152 10.56 3.07 4.60
CA CYS A 152 10.80 2.51 5.93
C CYS A 152 11.95 1.51 5.85
N ALA A 153 12.01 0.51 6.73
CA ALA A 153 13.03 -0.55 6.66
C ALA A 153 13.00 -1.35 5.35
N VAL A 154 11.80 -1.82 4.93
CA VAL A 154 11.61 -2.74 3.78
C VAL A 154 10.71 -2.12 2.69
N GLY A 155 10.04 -1.01 2.99
CA GLY A 155 9.21 -0.30 2.01
C GLY A 155 7.87 -0.95 1.66
N VAL A 156 7.34 -1.84 2.52
CA VAL A 156 6.11 -2.62 2.23
C VAL A 156 4.95 -2.40 3.20
N SER A 157 5.20 -1.95 4.44
CA SER A 157 4.17 -1.85 5.49
C SER A 157 4.00 -0.41 6.00
N ARG A 158 4.87 0.07 6.91
CA ARG A 158 4.79 1.42 7.50
C ARG A 158 4.72 2.54 6.47
N SER A 159 5.69 2.60 5.54
CA SER A 159 5.71 3.64 4.50
C SER A 159 4.55 3.49 3.51
N ALA A 160 4.23 2.25 3.11
CA ALA A 160 3.07 1.98 2.26
C ALA A 160 1.77 2.49 2.88
N THR A 161 1.58 2.32 4.19
CA THR A 161 0.41 2.81 4.93
C THR A 161 0.26 4.33 4.80
N LEU A 162 1.35 5.08 4.96
CA LEU A 162 1.32 6.54 4.82
C LEU A 162 1.06 6.99 3.38
N VAL A 163 1.58 6.27 2.38
CA VAL A 163 1.29 6.54 0.95
C VAL A 163 -0.19 6.26 0.64
N LEU A 164 -0.76 5.16 1.13
CA LEU A 164 -2.18 4.85 0.97
C LEU A 164 -3.06 5.93 1.62
N ALA A 165 -2.75 6.32 2.86
CA ALA A 165 -3.47 7.39 3.55
C ALA A 165 -3.39 8.73 2.79
N TYR A 166 -2.23 9.08 2.23
CA TYR A 166 -2.08 10.26 1.36
C TYR A 166 -3.00 10.21 0.13
N LEU A 167 -3.02 9.08 -0.60
CA LEU A 167 -3.86 8.94 -1.79
C LEU A 167 -5.36 9.03 -1.45
N MET A 168 -5.77 8.50 -0.30
CA MET A 168 -7.14 8.62 0.19
C MET A 168 -7.51 10.06 0.59
N LEU A 169 -6.61 10.76 1.30
CA LEU A 169 -6.83 12.11 1.82
C LEU A 169 -6.80 13.20 0.73
N TYR A 170 -5.87 13.10 -0.22
CA TYR A 170 -5.60 14.17 -1.20
C TYR A 170 -6.02 13.88 -2.64
N HIS A 171 -6.30 12.61 -2.97
CA HIS A 171 -6.80 12.22 -4.30
C HIS A 171 -8.17 11.54 -4.22
N HIS A 172 -8.82 11.58 -3.05
CA HIS A 172 -10.16 11.05 -2.78
C HIS A 172 -10.37 9.58 -3.19
N LEU A 173 -9.30 8.80 -3.27
CA LEU A 173 -9.38 7.38 -3.59
C LEU A 173 -9.96 6.62 -2.39
N THR A 174 -10.81 5.62 -2.64
CA THR A 174 -11.10 4.61 -1.62
C THR A 174 -9.84 3.82 -1.28
N LEU A 175 -9.81 3.19 -0.10
CA LEU A 175 -8.70 2.31 0.29
C LEU A 175 -8.40 1.22 -0.77
N VAL A 176 -9.44 0.71 -1.43
CA VAL A 176 -9.31 -0.34 -2.46
C VAL A 176 -8.62 0.20 -3.71
N GLU A 177 -8.96 1.42 -4.13
CA GLU A 177 -8.34 2.08 -5.30
C GLU A 177 -6.90 2.49 -4.99
N ALA A 178 -6.63 3.04 -3.80
CA ALA A 178 -5.28 3.35 -3.35
C ALA A 178 -4.39 2.09 -3.32
N ILE A 179 -4.89 0.96 -2.79
CA ILE A 179 -4.16 -0.32 -2.80
C ILE A 179 -3.89 -0.79 -4.22
N LYS A 180 -4.88 -0.76 -5.12
CA LYS A 180 -4.70 -1.14 -6.53
C LYS A 180 -3.61 -0.28 -7.19
N LYS A 181 -3.71 1.05 -7.07
CA LYS A 181 -2.72 1.98 -7.62
C LYS A 181 -1.30 1.70 -7.12
N VAL A 182 -1.09 1.51 -5.81
CA VAL A 182 0.26 1.25 -5.31
C VAL A 182 0.77 -0.15 -5.68
N LYS A 183 -0.07 -1.20 -5.60
CA LYS A 183 0.36 -2.59 -5.81
C LYS A 183 0.78 -2.91 -7.24
N ASP A 184 0.25 -2.16 -8.22
CA ASP A 184 0.59 -2.31 -9.64
C ASP A 184 2.03 -1.85 -9.94
N HIS A 185 2.60 -1.01 -9.07
CA HIS A 185 3.98 -0.51 -9.16
C HIS A 185 4.91 -1.22 -8.16
N ARG A 186 4.49 -1.43 -6.90
CA ARG A 186 5.30 -2.07 -5.85
C ARG A 186 4.49 -3.04 -5.01
N GLY A 187 5.05 -4.22 -4.74
CA GLY A 187 4.47 -5.14 -3.76
C GLY A 187 4.43 -4.54 -2.36
N ILE A 188 3.22 -4.31 -1.84
CA ILE A 188 2.97 -3.77 -0.50
C ILE A 188 2.14 -4.75 0.32
N ILE A 189 2.37 -4.74 1.63
CA ILE A 189 1.59 -5.50 2.62
C ILE A 189 1.63 -4.80 3.99
N PRO A 190 0.81 -3.75 4.19
CA PRO A 190 0.56 -3.18 5.51
C PRO A 190 0.11 -4.25 6.51
N ASN A 191 0.62 -4.20 7.73
CA ASN A 191 0.20 -5.14 8.76
C ASN A 191 -1.29 -4.98 9.13
N ARG A 192 -1.89 -6.00 9.76
CA ARG A 192 -3.34 -6.04 10.09
C ARG A 192 -3.83 -4.85 10.92
N GLY A 193 -3.00 -4.26 11.78
CA GLY A 193 -3.37 -3.07 12.56
C GLY A 193 -3.49 -1.84 11.67
N PHE A 194 -2.51 -1.64 10.78
CA PHE A 194 -2.52 -0.54 9.81
C PHE A 194 -3.68 -0.67 8.80
N LEU A 195 -4.00 -1.89 8.35
CA LEU A 195 -5.18 -2.12 7.51
C LEU A 195 -6.49 -1.76 8.22
N ARG A 196 -6.61 -2.03 9.53
CA ARG A 196 -7.78 -1.59 10.33
C ARG A 196 -7.85 -0.06 10.47
N GLN A 197 -6.71 0.60 10.68
CA GLN A 197 -6.63 2.06 10.77
C GLN A 197 -6.97 2.73 9.42
N LEU A 198 -6.49 2.17 8.30
CA LEU A 198 -6.87 2.61 6.96
C LEU A 198 -8.36 2.36 6.66
N LEU A 199 -8.95 1.26 7.11
CA LEU A 199 -10.41 1.03 7.00
C LEU A 199 -11.23 2.03 7.83
N ALA A 200 -10.74 2.43 9.00
CA ALA A 200 -11.37 3.49 9.79
C ALA A 200 -11.28 4.85 9.07
N LEU A 201 -10.15 5.16 8.43
CA LEU A 201 -10.01 6.33 7.58
C LEU A 201 -10.97 6.30 6.38
N ASP A 202 -11.05 5.19 5.66
CA ASP A 202 -11.93 5.00 4.49
C ASP A 202 -13.40 5.23 4.84
N ARG A 203 -13.87 4.68 5.98
CA ARG A 203 -15.22 4.92 6.51
C ARG A 203 -15.48 6.40 6.80
N ARG A 204 -14.56 7.05 7.53
CA ARG A 204 -14.67 8.48 7.90
C ARG A 204 -14.73 9.39 6.68
N LEU A 205 -13.90 9.12 5.66
CA LEU A 205 -13.84 9.95 4.44
C LEU A 205 -15.11 9.80 3.60
N ARG A 206 -15.67 8.59 3.46
CA ARG A 206 -16.94 8.40 2.72
C ARG A 206 -18.12 9.06 3.42
N GLN A 207 -18.22 8.93 4.74
CA GLN A 207 -19.28 9.59 5.53
C GLN A 207 -19.23 11.12 5.41
N GLY A 208 -18.04 11.71 5.25
CA GLY A 208 -17.86 13.15 5.01
C GLY A 208 -18.01 13.60 3.55
N LEU A 209 -18.27 12.67 2.62
CA LEU A 209 -18.61 12.96 1.21
C LEU A 209 -20.12 12.81 0.93
N GLU A 210 -20.85 12.15 1.83
CA GLU A 210 -22.30 11.88 1.75
C GLU A 210 -23.13 12.84 2.62
N ALA A 211 -22.49 13.83 3.29
CA ALA A 211 -23.08 14.78 4.22
C ALA A 211 -22.83 16.24 3.81
#